data_AF-A0A420DBF4-F1
#
_entry.id   AF-A0A420DBF4-F1
#
_cell.length_a   1.000
_cell.length_b   1.000
_cell.length_c   1.000
_cell.angle_alpha   90.00
_cell.angle_beta   90.00
_cell.angle_gamma   90.00
#
_symmetry.space_group_name_H-M   'P 1'
#
loop_
_entity.id
_entity.type
_entity.pdbx_description
1 polymer ?
#
loop_
_entity_poly.entity_id
_entity_poly.type
_entity_poly.pdbx_seq_one_letter_code
_entity_poly.pdbx_strand_id
1 'polypeptide(L)'
;MKKLIAVSLCIITMIICGFLIVKKLDSLDIASNKTDWYVMDSIRKIEERTDIDDCEKKILKKEIQTKRQNEKDKSGIAFETQIYAFGIIMIQIILLFFIIMMPSENYKKLN
;
A
#
# COMPACT_ATOMS: atom_id res chain seq x y z
N MET A 1 26.01 23.21 -8.59
CA MET A 1 24.82 22.85 -9.40
C MET A 1 24.43 21.38 -9.29
N LYS A 2 25.33 20.40 -9.51
CA LYS A 2 24.98 18.96 -9.47
C LYS A 2 24.35 18.48 -8.15
N LYS A 3 24.85 18.94 -7.00
CA LYS A 3 24.26 18.62 -5.68
C LYS A 3 22.84 19.15 -5.50
N LEU A 4 22.56 20.38 -5.98
CA LEU A 4 21.23 20.99 -5.90
C LEU A 4 20.21 20.19 -6.73
N ILE A 5 20.61 19.73 -7.91
CA ILE A 5 19.79 18.87 -8.78
C ILE A 5 19.54 17.51 -8.10
N ALA A 6 20.55 16.91 -7.46
CA ALA A 6 20.37 15.64 -6.76
C ALA A 6 19.42 15.76 -5.56
N VAL A 7 19.53 16.85 -4.77
CA VAL A 7 18.64 17.13 -3.64
C VAL A 7 17.20 17.36 -4.11
N SER A 8 16.99 18.14 -5.18
CA SER A 8 15.63 18.37 -5.69
C SER A 8 14.99 17.07 -6.19
N LEU A 9 15.75 16.19 -6.83
CA LEU A 9 15.28 14.88 -7.28
C LEU A 9 14.88 13.96 -6.12
N CYS A 10 15.67 13.96 -5.03
CA CYS A 10 15.33 13.22 -3.79
C CYS A 10 14.02 13.73 -3.17
N ILE A 11 13.84 15.05 -3.11
CA ILE A 11 12.63 15.66 -2.52
C ILE A 11 11.40 15.32 -3.37
N ILE A 12 11.48 15.46 -4.70
CA ILE A 12 10.37 15.14 -5.61
C ILE A 12 9.99 13.65 -5.50
N THR A 13 10.98 12.75 -5.47
CA THR A 13 10.72 11.31 -5.33
C THR A 13 10.09 10.97 -3.98
N MET A 14 10.51 11.59 -2.87
CA MET A 14 9.87 11.41 -1.58
C MET A 14 8.41 11.90 -1.57
N ILE A 15 8.12 13.05 -2.19
CA ILE A 15 6.74 13.57 -2.30
C ILE A 15 5.86 12.60 -3.09
N ILE A 16 6.35 12.09 -4.23
CA ILE A 16 5.61 11.12 -5.04
C ILE A 16 5.36 9.83 -4.25
N CYS A 17 6.37 9.30 -3.55
CA CYS A 17 6.22 8.10 -2.73
C CYS A 17 5.22 8.32 -1.59
N GLY A 18 5.29 9.47 -0.90
CA GLY A 18 4.34 9.85 0.15
C GLY A 18 2.90 9.92 -0.38
N PHE A 19 2.71 10.54 -1.56
CA PHE A 19 1.40 10.59 -2.20
C PHE A 19 0.86 9.20 -2.58
N LEU A 20 1.72 8.31 -3.09
CA LEU A 20 1.34 6.93 -3.41
C LEU A 20 0.94 6.14 -2.16
N ILE A 21 1.65 6.33 -1.04
CA ILE A 21 1.32 5.70 0.25
C ILE A 21 -0.06 6.17 0.71
N VAL A 22 -0.32 7.49 0.72
CA VAL A 22 -1.61 8.05 1.15
C VAL A 22 -2.75 7.55 0.28
N LYS A 23 -2.59 7.53 -1.05
CA LYS A 23 -3.63 7.00 -1.95
C LYS A 23 -3.90 5.51 -1.76
N LYS A 24 -2.93 4.74 -1.28
CA LYS A 24 -3.08 3.30 -1.06
C LYS A 24 -3.52 2.94 0.36
N LEU A 25 -3.52 3.89 1.30
CA LEU A 25 -4.04 3.68 2.66
C LEU A 25 -5.54 3.36 2.64
N ASP A 26 -6.33 4.01 1.80
CA ASP A 26 -7.78 3.71 1.66
C ASP A 26 -8.05 2.30 1.13
N SER A 27 -7.07 1.71 0.42
CA SER A 27 -7.16 0.33 -0.08
C SER A 27 -6.57 -0.72 0.87
N LEU A 28 -5.97 -0.29 1.99
CA LEU A 28 -5.44 -1.20 2.99
C LEU A 28 -6.59 -1.68 3.87
N ASP A 29 -7.02 -2.93 3.67
CA ASP A 29 -8.03 -3.55 4.52
C ASP A 29 -7.40 -3.99 5.84
N ILE A 30 -6.98 -3.01 6.66
CA ILE A 30 -6.47 -3.20 8.03
C ILE A 30 -7.56 -3.82 8.94
N ALA A 31 -8.83 -3.78 8.51
CA ALA A 31 -9.96 -4.32 9.25
C ALA A 31 -10.26 -5.82 8.97
N SER A 32 -9.30 -6.55 8.37
CA SER A 32 -9.40 -7.97 7.97
C SER A 32 -10.20 -8.87 8.92
N ASN A 33 -10.06 -8.70 10.25
CA ASN A 33 -10.77 -9.53 11.23
C ASN A 33 -12.27 -9.24 11.35
N LYS A 34 -12.69 -7.96 11.26
CA LYS A 34 -14.12 -7.61 11.29
C LYS A 34 -14.80 -8.04 9.99
N THR A 35 -14.16 -7.76 8.85
CA THR A 35 -14.69 -8.13 7.54
C THR A 35 -14.80 -9.66 7.37
N ASP A 36 -13.87 -10.45 7.90
CA ASP A 36 -13.96 -11.92 7.84
C ASP A 36 -15.14 -12.47 8.67
N TRP A 37 -15.45 -11.88 9.84
CA TRP A 37 -16.64 -12.27 10.62
C TRP A 37 -17.95 -11.91 9.90
N TYR A 38 -18.03 -10.72 9.28
CA TYR A 38 -19.19 -10.33 8.48
C TYR A 38 -19.42 -11.25 7.27
N VAL A 39 -18.34 -11.67 6.60
CA VAL A 39 -18.42 -12.63 5.49
C VAL A 39 -18.93 -13.99 5.99
N MET A 40 -18.44 -14.47 7.12
CA MET A 40 -18.88 -15.73 7.72
C MET A 40 -20.36 -15.68 8.14
N ASP A 41 -20.80 -14.59 8.76
CA ASP A 41 -22.21 -14.38 9.15
C ASP A 41 -23.13 -14.29 7.93
N SER A 42 -22.66 -13.66 6.85
CA SER A 42 -23.41 -13.57 5.58
C SER A 42 -23.60 -14.95 4.94
N ILE A 43 -22.55 -15.79 4.94
CA ILE A 43 -22.63 -17.18 4.45
C ILE A 43 -23.60 -18.00 5.31
N ARG A 44 -23.53 -17.85 6.64
CA ARG A 44 -24.44 -18.53 7.57
C ARG A 44 -25.91 -18.14 7.34
N LYS A 45 -26.21 -16.87 7.13
CA LYS A 45 -27.57 -16.39 6.81
C LYS A 45 -28.10 -16.96 5.48
N ILE A 46 -27.24 -17.24 4.51
CA ILE A 46 -27.63 -17.91 3.26
C ILE A 46 -27.92 -19.41 3.50
N GLU A 47 -27.15 -20.05 4.38
CA GLU A 47 -27.39 -21.45 4.79
C GLU A 47 -28.78 -21.63 5.42
N GLU A 48 -29.12 -20.74 6.35
CA GLU A 48 -30.35 -20.77 7.17
C GLU A 48 -31.62 -20.41 6.38
N ARG A 49 -31.49 -19.83 5.18
CA ARG A 49 -32.63 -19.48 4.33
C ARG A 49 -33.31 -20.73 3.78
N THR A 50 -34.62 -20.85 3.94
CA THR A 50 -35.42 -21.97 3.42
C THR A 50 -36.20 -21.60 2.15
N ASP A 51 -36.14 -20.34 1.74
CA ASP A 51 -36.85 -19.74 0.60
C ASP A 51 -36.13 -19.94 -0.74
N ILE A 52 -34.86 -20.36 -0.72
CA ILE A 52 -34.00 -20.49 -1.91
C ILE A 52 -33.46 -21.92 -2.04
N ASP A 53 -33.31 -22.35 -3.28
CA ASP A 53 -32.80 -23.68 -3.61
C ASP A 53 -31.29 -23.82 -3.32
N ASP A 54 -30.82 -25.05 -3.12
CA ASP A 54 -29.43 -25.34 -2.82
C ASP A 54 -28.46 -24.89 -3.93
N CYS A 55 -28.91 -24.90 -5.20
CA CYS A 55 -28.13 -24.36 -6.30
C CYS A 55 -27.89 -22.85 -6.13
N GLU A 56 -28.94 -22.11 -5.79
CA GLU A 56 -28.91 -20.67 -5.61
C GLU A 56 -28.08 -20.27 -4.39
N LYS A 57 -28.19 -21.03 -3.29
CA LYS A 57 -27.32 -20.89 -2.11
C LYS A 57 -25.85 -21.03 -2.47
N LYS A 58 -25.48 -22.02 -3.29
CA LYS A 58 -24.09 -22.23 -3.72
C LYS A 58 -23.55 -21.05 -4.54
N ILE A 59 -24.36 -20.49 -5.44
CA ILE A 59 -23.98 -19.34 -6.25
C ILE A 59 -23.71 -18.13 -5.35
N LEU A 60 -24.63 -17.82 -4.43
CA LEU A 60 -24.51 -16.67 -3.53
C LEU A 60 -23.30 -16.78 -2.59
N LYS A 61 -23.04 -17.97 -2.03
CA LYS A 61 -21.84 -18.21 -1.20
C LYS A 61 -20.56 -18.01 -2.01
N LYS A 62 -20.51 -18.51 -3.25
CA LYS A 62 -19.35 -18.38 -4.13
C LYS A 62 -19.09 -16.93 -4.52
N GLU A 63 -20.14 -16.14 -4.75
CA GLU A 63 -20.01 -14.71 -5.06
C GLU A 63 -19.40 -13.94 -3.88
N ILE A 64 -19.88 -14.18 -2.67
CA ILE A 64 -19.34 -13.57 -1.44
C ILE A 64 -17.86 -13.94 -1.25
N GLN A 65 -17.51 -15.22 -1.40
CA GLN A 65 -16.13 -15.69 -1.29
C GLN A 65 -15.23 -15.04 -2.35
N THR A 66 -15.70 -14.95 -3.60
CA THR A 66 -14.95 -14.33 -4.71
C THR A 66 -14.72 -12.85 -4.47
N LYS A 67 -15.75 -12.13 -3.99
CA LYS A 67 -15.63 -10.71 -3.61
C LYS A 67 -14.57 -10.53 -2.52
N ARG A 68 -14.61 -11.39 -1.49
CA ARG A 68 -13.66 -11.33 -0.38
C ARG A 68 -12.23 -11.62 -0.82
N GLN A 69 -12.04 -12.59 -1.70
CA GLN A 69 -10.72 -12.91 -2.25
C GLN A 69 -10.15 -11.75 -3.07
N ASN A 70 -10.97 -11.13 -3.93
CA ASN A 70 -10.57 -9.94 -4.69
C ASN A 70 -10.20 -8.75 -3.80
N GLU A 71 -10.91 -8.54 -2.69
CA GLU A 71 -10.56 -7.50 -1.71
C GLU A 71 -9.25 -7.80 -0.99
N LYS A 72 -9.02 -9.07 -0.59
CA LYS A 72 -7.75 -9.51 0.01
C LYS A 72 -6.58 -9.32 -0.95
N ASP A 73 -6.75 -9.67 -2.22
CA ASP A 73 -5.71 -9.51 -3.25
C ASP A 73 -5.38 -8.02 -3.48
N LYS A 74 -6.40 -7.16 -3.58
CA LYS A 74 -6.21 -5.71 -3.70
C LYS A 74 -5.48 -5.12 -2.49
N SER A 75 -5.85 -5.55 -1.28
CA SER A 75 -5.19 -5.12 -0.05
C SER A 75 -3.74 -5.62 0.02
N GLY A 76 -3.47 -6.86 -0.42
CA GLY A 76 -2.12 -7.43 -0.48
C GLY A 76 -1.21 -6.63 -1.40
N ILE A 77 -1.69 -6.33 -2.62
CA ILE A 77 -0.95 -5.50 -3.60
C ILE A 77 -0.73 -4.08 -3.04
N ALA A 78 -1.71 -3.50 -2.36
CA ALA A 78 -1.57 -2.19 -1.73
C ALA A 78 -0.52 -2.18 -0.62
N PHE A 79 -0.49 -3.22 0.23
CA PHE A 79 0.49 -3.38 1.29
C PHE A 79 1.91 -3.59 0.75
N GLU A 80 2.06 -4.45 -0.27
CA GLU A 80 3.34 -4.66 -0.94
C GLU A 80 3.85 -3.35 -1.58
N THR A 81 2.97 -2.61 -2.26
CA THR A 81 3.30 -1.28 -2.82
C THR A 81 3.76 -0.30 -1.74
N GLN A 82 3.12 -0.31 -0.56
CA GLN A 82 3.51 0.54 0.56
C GLN A 82 4.89 0.15 1.13
N ILE A 83 5.19 -1.14 1.26
CA ILE A 83 6.51 -1.61 1.70
C ILE A 83 7.60 -1.13 0.74
N TYR A 84 7.39 -1.28 -0.58
CA TYR A 84 8.34 -0.78 -1.57
C TYR A 84 8.51 0.74 -1.52
N ALA A 85 7.41 1.49 -1.42
CA ALA A 85 7.46 2.95 -1.31
C ALA A 85 8.23 3.40 -0.06
N PHE A 86 8.03 2.71 1.07
CA PHE A 86 8.78 2.97 2.30
C PHE A 86 10.28 2.65 2.13
N GLY A 87 10.61 1.54 1.49
CA GLY A 87 12.00 1.19 1.16
C GLY A 87 12.70 2.24 0.29
N ILE A 88 12.00 2.76 -0.73
CA ILE A 88 12.53 3.83 -1.60
C ILE A 88 12.78 5.10 -0.78
N ILE A 89 11.86 5.49 0.12
CA ILE A 89 12.05 6.66 0.99
C ILE A 89 13.29 6.49 1.87
N MET A 90 13.49 5.31 2.46
CA MET A 90 14.68 5.02 3.27
C MET A 90 15.98 5.16 2.47
N ILE A 91 16.02 4.66 1.24
CA ILE A 91 17.17 4.82 0.34
C ILE A 91 17.41 6.31 0.03
N GLN A 92 16.36 7.08 -0.26
CA GLN A 92 16.48 8.51 -0.54
C GLN A 92 17.01 9.32 0.66
N ILE A 93 16.62 8.96 1.89
CA ILE A 93 17.16 9.57 3.11
C ILE A 93 18.66 9.29 3.24
N ILE A 94 19.09 8.05 3.00
CA ILE A 94 20.51 7.68 3.03
C ILE A 94 21.30 8.45 1.96
N LEU A 95 20.78 8.54 0.74
CA LEU A 95 21.40 9.32 -0.34
C LEU A 95 21.53 10.80 0.02
N LEU A 96 20.49 11.40 0.59
CA LEU A 96 20.53 12.78 1.07
C LEU A 96 21.61 12.99 2.13
N PHE A 97 21.73 12.07 3.09
CA PHE A 97 22.77 12.13 4.09
C PHE A 97 24.18 12.14 3.47
N PHE A 98 24.44 11.26 2.50
CA PHE A 98 25.71 11.23 1.78
C PHE A 98 25.96 12.51 0.96
N ILE A 99 24.94 13.04 0.29
CA ILE A 99 25.07 14.28 -0.51
C ILE A 99 25.43 15.48 0.39
N ILE A 100 24.84 15.56 1.59
CA ILE A 100 25.10 16.61 2.57
C ILE A 100 26.51 16.45 3.19
N MET A 101 26.90 15.23 3.55
CA MET A 101 28.22 14.91 4.12
C MET A 101 29.37 15.15 3.13
N MET A 102 29.10 15.07 1.82
CA MET A 102 30.12 15.31 0.83
C MET A 102 30.58 16.78 0.91
N PRO A 103 31.89 17.06 1.01
CA PRO A 103 32.38 18.44 1.04
C PRO A 103 31.97 19.17 -0.25
N SER A 104 31.55 20.41 -0.10
CA SER A 104 31.31 21.30 -1.22
C SER A 104 32.65 21.72 -1.81
N GLU A 105 32.85 21.58 -3.12
CA GLU A 105 34.06 22.13 -3.78
C GLU A 105 34.21 23.65 -3.57
N ASN A 106 33.16 24.35 -3.13
CA ASN A 106 33.25 25.75 -2.75
C ASN A 106 34.13 25.99 -1.50
N TYR A 107 34.39 24.97 -0.68
CA TYR A 107 35.30 25.08 0.48
C TYR A 107 36.79 24.89 0.13
N LYS A 108 37.11 24.35 -1.05
CA LYS A 108 38.50 24.17 -1.51
C LYS A 108 39.09 25.38 -2.22
N LYS A 109 38.28 26.42 -2.49
CA LYS A 109 38.72 27.65 -3.17
C LYS A 109 39.06 28.82 -2.22
N LEU A 110 38.99 28.60 -0.92
CA LEU A 110 39.19 29.62 0.12
C LEU A 110 40.34 29.30 1.09
N ASN A 111 41.16 28.30 0.78
CA ASN A 111 42.38 27.96 1.53
C ASN A 111 43.57 27.89 0.57
#